data_AF-A0A382SGX0-F1
#
_entry.id   AF-A0A382SGX0-F1
#
_cell.length_a   1.000
_cell.length_b   1.000
_cell.length_c   1.000
_cell.angle_alpha   90.00
_cell.angle_beta   90.00
_cell.angle_gamma   90.00
#
_symmetry.space_group_name_H-M   'P 1'
#
loop_
_entity.id
_entity.type
_entity.pdbx_description
1 polymer ?
#
loop_
_entity_poly.entity_id
_entity_poly.type
_entity_poly.pdbx_seq_one_letter_code
_entity_poly.pdbx_strand_id
1 'polypeptide(L)'
;MNKVGDFISDQSRYERALAKSMGWEFVEGQTKGSSYDYITPDGTKIEAKFDWDSIKTGNHYLEFAQSSDGGRTWVPSGFTLSADDADLWVVVNNDWMRTLSIESLKRFITENRSSLRITQTRAGVNFNRPGQLSKAYLIPYEILDEHVMDKTASPVTRD
;
A
#
# COMPACT_ATOMS: atom_id res chain seq x y z
N MET A 1 6.09 23.63 8.64
CA MET A 1 4.67 23.21 8.52
C MET A 1 4.51 22.63 7.14
N ASN A 2 4.56 21.30 7.00
CA ASN A 2 4.41 20.64 5.70
C ASN A 2 2.92 20.63 5.36
N LYS A 3 2.55 21.30 4.27
CA LYS A 3 1.15 21.34 3.82
C LYS A 3 0.82 20.00 3.16
N VAL A 4 -0.47 19.63 3.14
CA VAL A 4 -0.96 18.44 2.42
C VAL A 4 -0.50 18.43 0.96
N GLY A 5 -0.40 19.61 0.34
CA GLY A 5 0.12 19.76 -1.03
C GLY A 5 1.58 19.33 -1.17
N ASP A 6 2.43 19.61 -0.19
CA ASP A 6 3.86 19.23 -0.22
C ASP A 6 3.99 17.69 -0.14
N PHE A 7 3.20 17.07 0.75
CA PHE A 7 3.13 15.61 0.88
C PHE A 7 2.66 14.92 -0.41
N ILE A 8 1.60 15.43 -1.05
CA ILE A 8 1.10 14.89 -2.32
C ILE A 8 2.15 15.04 -3.42
N SER A 9 2.85 16.18 -3.47
CA SER A 9 3.89 16.41 -4.48
C SER A 9 5.10 15.48 -4.29
N ASP A 10 5.51 15.23 -3.05
CA ASP A 10 6.61 14.30 -2.74
C ASP A 10 6.22 12.86 -3.02
N GLN A 11 5.00 12.44 -2.64
CA GLN A 11 4.53 11.09 -2.93
C GLN A 11 4.47 10.85 -4.44
N SER A 12 3.90 11.79 -5.20
CA SER A 12 3.84 11.70 -6.66
C SER A 12 5.22 11.66 -7.31
N ARG A 13 6.24 12.29 -6.69
CA ARG A 13 7.64 12.21 -7.15
C ARG A 13 8.18 10.79 -7.08
N TYR A 14 7.99 10.08 -5.96
CA TYR A 14 8.50 8.72 -5.79
C TYR A 14 7.72 7.71 -6.64
N GLU A 15 6.41 7.90 -6.79
CA GLU A 15 5.58 7.10 -7.68
C GLU A 15 6.07 7.17 -9.13
N ARG A 16 6.28 8.39 -9.64
CA ARG A 16 6.82 8.59 -11.00
C ARG A 16 8.26 8.10 -11.15
N ALA A 17 9.07 8.21 -10.11
CA ALA A 17 10.43 7.68 -10.11
C ALA A 17 10.44 6.15 -10.21
N LEU A 18 9.56 5.48 -9.47
CA LEU A 18 9.38 4.02 -9.54
C LEU A 18 8.95 3.61 -10.95
N ALA A 19 7.91 4.24 -11.49
CA ALA A 19 7.43 3.99 -12.84
C ALA A 19 8.56 4.09 -13.88
N LYS A 20 9.33 5.19 -13.82
CA LYS A 20 10.47 5.40 -14.71
C LYS A 20 11.55 4.33 -14.55
N SER A 21 11.90 3.96 -13.32
CA SER A 21 12.94 2.96 -13.06
C SER A 21 12.54 1.57 -13.55
N MET A 22 11.25 1.25 -13.45
CA MET A 22 10.72 -0.06 -13.81
C MET A 22 10.22 -0.16 -15.25
N GLY A 23 10.15 0.97 -15.97
CA GLY A 23 9.54 1.03 -17.30
C GLY A 23 8.02 0.78 -17.27
N TRP A 24 7.37 1.14 -16.16
CA TRP A 24 5.91 1.03 -16.01
C TRP A 24 5.23 2.35 -16.38
N GLU A 25 3.98 2.25 -16.82
CA GLU A 25 3.10 3.40 -16.97
C GLU A 25 2.52 3.77 -15.60
N PHE A 26 2.62 5.04 -15.20
CA PHE A 26 1.96 5.57 -14.01
C PHE A 26 0.56 6.05 -14.36
N VAL A 27 -0.46 5.56 -13.65
CA VAL A 27 -1.86 5.89 -13.91
C VAL A 27 -2.20 7.27 -13.33
N GLU A 28 -2.35 8.28 -14.19
CA GLU A 28 -2.72 9.63 -13.78
C GLU A 28 -4.23 9.77 -13.55
N GLY A 29 -4.62 10.77 -12.75
CA GLY A 29 -6.03 11.16 -12.59
C GLY A 29 -6.87 10.13 -11.82
N GLN A 30 -6.24 9.24 -11.06
CA GLN A 30 -6.92 8.33 -10.14
C GLN A 30 -7.86 9.11 -9.21
N THR A 31 -9.05 8.56 -9.02
CA THR A 31 -10.02 9.08 -8.04
C THR A 31 -10.09 8.13 -6.86
N LYS A 32 -10.67 8.58 -5.74
CA LYS A 32 -10.84 7.72 -4.58
C LYS A 32 -11.68 6.49 -4.97
N GLY A 33 -11.07 5.31 -4.97
CA GLY A 33 -11.67 4.09 -5.52
C GLY A 33 -10.85 3.45 -6.64
N SER A 34 -9.82 4.13 -7.17
CA SER A 34 -8.82 3.52 -8.04
C SER A 34 -8.08 2.40 -7.31
N SER A 35 -7.78 1.34 -8.05
CA SER A 35 -7.42 0.02 -7.52
C SER A 35 -6.00 -0.43 -7.89
N TYR A 36 -5.31 0.31 -8.76
CA TYR A 36 -3.92 0.08 -9.16
C TYR A 36 -3.28 1.39 -9.61
N ASP A 37 -1.99 1.54 -9.36
CA ASP A 37 -1.16 2.73 -9.59
C ASP A 37 -0.33 2.66 -10.88
N TYR A 38 -0.03 1.45 -11.35
CA TYR A 38 0.82 1.24 -12.53
C TYR A 38 0.29 0.16 -13.46
N ILE A 39 0.74 0.23 -14.71
CA ILE A 39 0.58 -0.81 -15.72
C ILE A 39 1.95 -1.15 -16.31
N THR A 40 2.30 -2.44 -16.32
CA THR A 40 3.53 -2.94 -16.95
C THR A 40 3.40 -2.99 -18.49
N PRO A 41 4.51 -3.14 -19.24
CA PRO A 41 4.44 -3.24 -20.71
C PRO A 41 3.57 -4.38 -21.26
N ASP A 42 3.39 -5.47 -20.50
CA ASP A 42 2.52 -6.60 -20.83
C ASP A 42 1.08 -6.45 -20.32
N GLY A 43 0.75 -5.31 -19.69
CA GLY A 43 -0.61 -4.96 -19.26
C GLY A 43 -0.97 -5.39 -17.85
N THR A 44 -0.03 -5.95 -17.08
CA THR A 44 -0.21 -6.28 -15.66
C THR A 44 -0.42 -5.01 -14.85
N LYS A 45 -1.47 -5.01 -14.02
CA LYS A 45 -1.84 -3.89 -13.15
C LYS A 45 -1.21 -4.06 -11.77
N ILE A 46 -0.63 -2.98 -11.26
CA ILE A 46 0.13 -2.98 -10.01
C ILE A 46 -0.43 -1.92 -9.07
N GLU A 47 -0.81 -2.31 -7.86
CA GLU A 47 -0.95 -1.39 -6.74
C GLU A 47 0.39 -1.34 -5.97
N ALA A 48 0.92 -0.15 -5.70
CA ALA A 48 2.13 -0.01 -4.88
C ALA A 48 1.85 0.66 -3.53
N LYS A 49 2.66 0.27 -2.54
CA LYS A 49 2.68 0.88 -1.21
C LYS A 49 4.07 1.31 -0.85
N PHE A 50 4.21 2.61 -0.60
CA PHE A 50 5.45 3.24 -0.17
C PHE A 50 5.54 3.26 1.35
N ASP A 51 6.17 2.22 1.87
CA ASP A 51 6.23 1.83 3.27
C ASP A 51 7.50 2.37 3.95
N TRP A 52 7.83 3.64 3.71
CA TRP A 52 9.09 4.25 4.13
C TRP A 52 9.38 4.12 5.62
N ASP A 53 8.38 4.42 6.46
CA ASP A 53 8.53 4.39 7.91
C ASP A 53 8.14 3.03 8.52
N SER A 54 7.40 2.21 7.77
CA SER A 54 6.94 0.88 8.18
C SER A 54 8.10 -0.07 8.47
N ILE A 55 9.26 0.13 7.81
CA ILE A 55 10.51 -0.60 8.10
C ILE A 55 10.98 -0.45 9.55
N LYS A 56 10.75 0.70 10.18
CA LYS A 56 11.13 0.95 11.59
C LYS A 56 10.37 0.04 12.55
N THR A 57 9.17 -0.39 12.15
CA THR A 57 8.33 -1.30 12.93
C THR A 57 8.48 -2.76 12.50
N GLY A 58 9.13 -3.02 11.36
CA GLY A 58 9.26 -4.36 10.79
C GLY A 58 7.96 -4.94 10.21
N ASN A 59 6.93 -4.11 9.98
CA ASN A 59 5.60 -4.58 9.55
C ASN A 59 5.11 -3.80 8.33
N HIS A 60 4.52 -4.51 7.37
CA HIS A 60 3.67 -3.92 6.34
C HIS A 60 2.29 -3.56 6.93
N TYR A 61 1.83 -2.34 6.66
CA TYR A 61 0.49 -1.89 7.01
C TYR A 61 -0.47 -2.16 5.84
N LEU A 62 -1.13 -3.31 5.86
CA LEU A 62 -2.06 -3.70 4.80
C LEU A 62 -3.47 -3.16 5.10
N GLU A 63 -3.75 -1.94 4.65
CA GLU A 63 -5.07 -1.31 4.82
C GLU A 63 -6.17 -2.07 4.06
N PHE A 64 -7.31 -2.32 4.71
CA PHE A 64 -8.45 -3.01 4.10
C PHE A 64 -9.80 -2.30 4.32
N ALA A 65 -9.90 -1.36 5.25
CA ALA A 65 -11.13 -0.61 5.46
C ALA A 65 -10.88 0.79 6.00
N GLN A 66 -11.77 1.72 5.67
CA GLN A 66 -11.76 3.08 6.16
C GLN A 66 -13.12 3.48 6.74
N SER A 67 -13.11 4.50 7.58
CA SER A 67 -14.30 5.14 8.15
C SER A 67 -14.16 6.65 8.03
N SER A 68 -15.29 7.34 7.88
CA SER A 68 -15.39 8.80 7.88
C SER A 68 -16.25 9.35 9.03
N ASP A 69 -16.78 8.49 9.89
CA ASP A 69 -17.75 8.83 10.95
C ASP A 69 -17.27 8.40 12.35
N GLY A 70 -15.96 8.33 12.54
CA GLY A 70 -15.36 7.93 13.81
C GLY A 70 -15.44 6.43 14.09
N GLY A 71 -15.52 5.61 13.04
CA GLY A 71 -15.48 4.15 13.14
C GLY A 71 -16.85 3.50 13.34
N ARG A 72 -17.95 4.25 13.17
CA ARG A 72 -19.32 3.71 13.27
C ARG A 72 -19.65 2.89 12.04
N THR A 73 -19.27 3.37 10.86
CA THR A 73 -19.35 2.64 9.60
C THR A 73 -17.98 2.42 9.00
N TRP A 74 -17.80 1.27 8.36
CA TRP A 74 -16.56 0.86 7.71
C TRP A 74 -16.87 0.49 6.26
N VAL A 75 -16.13 1.07 5.33
CA VAL A 75 -16.20 0.75 3.91
C VAL A 75 -14.87 0.18 3.43
N PRO A 76 -14.87 -0.68 2.40
CA PRO A 76 -13.64 -1.18 1.79
C PRO A 76 -12.65 -0.06 1.42
N SER A 77 -11.37 -0.32 1.63
CA SER A 77 -10.28 0.56 1.20
C SER A 77 -8.98 -0.22 0.97
N GLY A 78 -7.98 0.46 0.41
CA GLY A 78 -6.65 -0.09 0.16
C GLY A 78 -6.71 -1.43 -0.55
N PHE A 79 -6.16 -2.47 0.09
CA PHE A 79 -6.07 -3.81 -0.45
C PHE A 79 -7.43 -4.38 -0.87
N THR A 80 -8.52 -4.11 -0.15
CA THR A 80 -9.83 -4.65 -0.55
C THR A 80 -10.32 -4.09 -1.88
N LEU A 81 -9.95 -2.85 -2.23
CA LEU A 81 -10.26 -2.29 -3.54
C LEU A 81 -9.31 -2.80 -4.61
N SER A 82 -8.01 -2.86 -4.30
CA SER A 82 -7.00 -3.32 -5.25
C SER A 82 -7.12 -4.79 -5.58
N ALA A 83 -7.56 -5.62 -4.64
CA ALA A 83 -7.56 -7.07 -4.82
C ALA A 83 -8.54 -7.58 -5.89
N ASP A 84 -9.44 -6.72 -6.39
CA ASP A 84 -10.40 -7.09 -7.43
C ASP A 84 -9.95 -6.68 -8.84
N ASP A 85 -9.04 -5.70 -8.97
CA ASP A 85 -8.62 -5.15 -10.28
C ASP A 85 -7.11 -5.19 -10.53
N ALA A 86 -6.29 -5.19 -9.49
CA ALA A 86 -4.84 -5.31 -9.61
C ALA A 86 -4.42 -6.77 -9.74
N ASP A 87 -3.31 -7.00 -10.43
CA ASP A 87 -2.70 -8.33 -10.53
C ASP A 87 -1.59 -8.48 -9.47
N LEU A 88 -0.84 -7.41 -9.21
CA LEU A 88 0.28 -7.38 -8.28
C LEU A 88 0.10 -6.35 -7.17
N TRP A 89 0.62 -6.71 -6.00
CA TRP A 89 0.82 -5.84 -4.86
C TRP A 89 2.31 -5.63 -4.63
N VAL A 90 2.78 -4.39 -4.75
CA VAL A 90 4.18 -4.03 -4.59
C VAL A 90 4.39 -3.22 -3.33
N VAL A 91 5.30 -3.64 -2.46
CA VAL A 91 5.67 -2.90 -1.25
C VAL A 91 7.09 -2.38 -1.40
N VAL A 92 7.25 -1.06 -1.39
CA VAL A 92 8.52 -0.37 -1.58
C VAL A 92 8.90 0.35 -0.30
N ASN A 93 10.14 0.16 0.15
CA ASN A 93 10.75 0.98 1.20
C ASN A 93 12.19 1.35 0.80
N ASN A 94 12.98 1.92 1.72
CA ASN A 94 14.34 2.36 1.38
C ASN A 94 15.28 1.20 1.00
N ASP A 95 15.03 0.00 1.50
CA ASP A 95 15.94 -1.13 1.33
C ASP A 95 15.45 -2.08 0.23
N TRP A 96 14.14 -2.34 0.18
CA TRP A 96 13.57 -3.41 -0.61
C TRP A 96 12.31 -3.00 -1.37
N MET A 97 12.17 -3.56 -2.56
CA MET A 97 10.91 -3.73 -3.27
C MET A 97 10.48 -5.19 -3.17
N ARG A 98 9.26 -5.43 -2.70
CA ARG A 98 8.64 -6.75 -2.60
C ARG A 98 7.46 -6.82 -3.56
N THR A 99 7.42 -7.86 -4.37
CA THR A 99 6.33 -8.08 -5.34
C THR A 99 5.57 -9.33 -4.94
N LEU A 100 4.25 -9.21 -4.78
CA LEU A 100 3.34 -10.31 -4.49
C LEU A 100 2.26 -10.35 -5.56
N SER A 101 1.78 -11.55 -5.93
CA SER A 101 0.50 -11.63 -6.63
C SER A 101 -0.64 -11.33 -5.66
N ILE A 102 -1.66 -10.65 -6.16
CA ILE A 102 -2.89 -10.38 -5.39
C ILE A 102 -3.53 -11.68 -4.91
N GLU A 103 -3.51 -12.73 -5.73
CA GLU A 103 -4.05 -14.04 -5.37
C GLU A 103 -3.32 -14.69 -4.18
N SER A 104 -1.98 -14.64 -4.18
CA SER A 104 -1.16 -15.18 -3.08
C SER A 104 -1.46 -14.41 -1.79
N LEU A 105 -1.51 -13.08 -1.87
CA LEU A 105 -1.78 -12.23 -0.71
C LEU A 105 -3.21 -12.42 -0.19
N LYS A 106 -4.21 -12.56 -1.08
CA LYS A 106 -5.60 -12.91 -0.71
C LYS A 106 -5.67 -14.23 0.05
N ARG A 107 -4.97 -15.26 -0.46
CA ARG A 107 -4.91 -16.58 0.18
C ARG A 107 -4.29 -16.51 1.57
N PHE A 108 -3.11 -15.88 1.67
CA PHE A 108 -2.41 -15.68 2.95
C PHE A 108 -3.32 -15.02 3.99
N ILE A 109 -3.98 -13.91 3.64
CA ILE A 109 -4.87 -13.20 4.57
C ILE A 109 -6.06 -14.06 4.97
N THR A 110 -6.62 -14.83 4.04
CA THR A 110 -7.78 -15.68 4.31
C THR A 110 -7.42 -16.80 5.28
N GLU A 111 -6.28 -17.45 5.07
CA GLU A 111 -5.78 -18.55 5.90
C GLU A 111 -5.33 -18.08 7.28
N ASN A 112 -4.81 -16.85 7.39
CA ASN A 112 -4.23 -16.31 8.61
C ASN A 112 -5.11 -15.23 9.29
N ARG A 113 -6.35 -15.03 8.83
CA ARG A 113 -7.18 -13.90 9.26
C ARG A 113 -7.34 -13.79 10.78
N SER A 114 -7.44 -14.93 11.46
CA SER A 114 -7.63 -15.01 12.91
C SER A 114 -6.34 -14.79 13.71
N SER A 115 -5.17 -14.98 13.10
CA SER A 115 -3.87 -14.78 13.74
C SER A 115 -3.28 -13.40 13.46
N LEU A 116 -3.69 -12.75 12.35
CA LEU A 116 -3.21 -11.43 12.00
C LEU A 116 -3.71 -10.36 12.97
N ARG A 117 -2.77 -9.56 13.47
CA ARG A 117 -3.10 -8.41 14.30
C ARG A 117 -3.77 -7.34 13.45
N ILE A 118 -5.00 -7.00 13.80
CA ILE A 118 -5.71 -5.85 13.24
C ILE A 118 -5.36 -4.61 14.07
N THR A 119 -5.02 -3.52 13.39
CA THR A 119 -4.81 -2.22 14.00
C THR A 119 -5.76 -1.19 13.39
N GLN A 120 -5.88 -0.06 14.08
CA GLN A 120 -6.66 1.08 13.63
C GLN A 120 -5.84 2.36 13.80
N THR A 121 -5.90 3.27 12.83
CA THR A 121 -5.30 4.60 12.99
C THR A 121 -5.97 5.36 14.14
N ARG A 122 -5.23 6.31 14.71
CA ARG A 122 -5.77 7.29 15.67
C ARG A 122 -6.28 8.52 14.91
N ALA A 123 -7.23 9.24 15.49
CA ALA A 123 -7.70 10.50 14.92
C ALA A 123 -6.54 11.51 14.80
N GLY A 124 -6.45 12.20 13.67
CA GLY A 124 -5.44 13.23 13.42
C GLY A 124 -4.04 12.74 13.02
N VAL A 125 -3.87 11.44 12.73
CA VAL A 125 -2.62 10.87 12.18
C VAL A 125 -2.63 10.96 10.64
N ASN A 126 -1.47 11.18 10.01
CA ASN A 126 -1.30 11.25 8.55
C ASN A 126 -2.23 12.24 7.82
N PHE A 127 -2.47 13.41 8.42
CA PHE A 127 -3.35 14.45 7.86
C PHE A 127 -4.82 14.02 7.71
N ASN A 128 -5.23 12.92 8.35
CA ASN A 128 -6.63 12.50 8.38
C ASN A 128 -7.50 13.57 9.06
N ARG A 129 -8.63 13.90 8.44
CA ARG A 129 -9.64 14.79 9.03
C ARG A 129 -10.24 14.15 10.29
N PRO A 130 -10.79 14.95 11.22
CA PRO A 130 -11.55 14.41 12.34
C PRO A 130 -12.61 13.41 11.86
N GLY A 131 -12.66 12.24 12.50
CA GLY A 131 -13.57 11.14 12.13
C GLY A 131 -13.03 10.17 11.07
N GLN A 132 -11.91 10.48 10.41
CA GLN A 132 -11.28 9.57 9.45
C GLN A 132 -10.36 8.56 10.16
N LEU A 133 -10.63 7.28 9.94
CA LEU A 133 -9.88 6.16 10.49
C LEU A 133 -9.66 5.11 9.41
N SER A 134 -8.56 4.35 9.49
CA SER A 134 -8.39 3.14 8.70
C SER A 134 -8.04 1.93 9.56
N LYS A 135 -8.37 0.75 9.05
CA LYS A 135 -8.03 -0.56 9.60
C LYS A 135 -7.06 -1.27 8.68
N ALA A 136 -6.09 -1.92 9.27
CA ALA A 136 -5.12 -2.72 8.56
C ALA A 136 -4.76 -3.98 9.31
N TYR A 137 -4.28 -4.97 8.55
CA TYR A 137 -3.47 -6.03 9.10
C TYR A 137 -2.03 -5.52 9.26
N LEU A 138 -1.43 -5.77 10.41
CA LEU A 138 0.02 -5.62 10.59
C LEU A 138 0.67 -6.96 10.24
N ILE A 139 1.39 -6.98 9.12
CA ILE A 139 2.04 -8.17 8.61
C ILE A 139 3.55 -7.99 8.78
N PRO A 140 4.23 -8.77 9.65
CA PRO A 140 5.68 -8.74 9.74
C PRO A 140 6.33 -8.99 8.38
N TYR A 141 7.36 -8.22 8.01
CA TYR A 141 8.02 -8.42 6.73
C TYR A 141 8.64 -9.80 6.59
N GLU A 142 9.11 -10.41 7.69
CA GLU A 142 9.62 -11.79 7.69
C GLU A 142 8.56 -12.78 7.20
N ILE A 143 7.31 -12.61 7.62
CA ILE A 143 6.19 -13.44 7.18
C ILE A 143 5.79 -13.06 5.75
N LEU A 144 5.73 -11.76 5.43
CA LEU A 144 5.39 -11.30 4.09
C LEU A 144 6.37 -11.85 3.04
N ASP A 145 7.66 -11.89 3.37
CA ASP A 145 8.75 -12.37 2.52
C ASP A 145 8.62 -13.87 2.16
N GLU A 146 7.88 -14.66 2.94
CA GLU A 146 7.58 -16.06 2.58
C GLU A 146 6.59 -16.18 1.41
N HIS A 147 5.87 -15.09 1.10
CA HIS A 147 4.83 -15.03 0.08
C HIS A 147 5.19 -14.14 -1.12
N VAL A 148 6.38 -13.53 -1.12
CA VAL A 148 6.85 -12.70 -2.24
C VAL A 148 7.25 -13.56 -3.43
N MET A 149 6.89 -13.08 -4.62
CA MET A 149 7.36 -13.64 -5.88
C MET A 149 8.77 -13.14 -6.21
N ASP A 150 9.04 -11.88 -5.87
CA ASP A 150 10.33 -11.23 -6.05
C ASP A 150 10.61 -10.28 -4.89
N LYS A 151 11.88 -10.21 -4.49
CA LYS A 151 12.39 -9.25 -3.52
C LYS A 151 13.73 -8.72 -4.02
N THR A 152 13.73 -7.46 -4.43
CA THR A 152 14.89 -6.80 -5.02
C THR A 152 15.25 -5.54 -4.23
N ALA A 153 16.50 -5.09 -4.37
CA ALA A 153 16.92 -3.82 -3.79
C ALA A 153 16.02 -2.70 -4.31
N SER A 154 15.66 -1.76 -3.42
CA SER A 154 14.69 -0.74 -3.81
C SER A 154 15.19 0.10 -4.99
N PRO A 155 14.40 0.26 -6.06
CA PRO A 155 14.76 1.11 -7.19
C PRO A 155 14.64 2.61 -6.86
N VAL A 156 13.98 2.94 -5.74
CA VAL A 156 13.76 4.31 -5.28
C VAL A 156 13.93 4.42 -3.76
N THR A 157 14.66 5.43 -3.31
CA THR A 157 14.92 5.66 -1.89
C THR A 157 14.44 7.05 -1.47
N ARG A 158 13.93 7.15 -0.25
CA ARG A 158 13.62 8.42 0.41
C ARG A 158 14.80 8.79 1.32
N ASP A 159 15.44 9.91 1.00
CA ASP A 159 16.54 10.51 1.78
C ASP A 159 16.09 10.91 3.20
#